data_AF-A0A1B7TEN9-F1
#
_entry.id   AF-A0A1B7TEN9-F1
#
_cell.length_a   1.000
_cell.length_b   1.000
_cell.length_c   1.000
_cell.angle_alpha   90.00
_cell.angle_beta   90.00
_cell.angle_gamma   90.00
#
_symmetry.space_group_name_H-M   'P 1'
#
loop_
_entity.id
_entity.type
_entity.pdbx_description
1 polymer ?
#
loop_
_entity_poly.entity_id
_entity_poly.type
_entity_poly.pdbx_seq_one_letter_code
_entity_poly.pdbx_strand_id
1 'polypeptide(L)'
;MSNYEDKVNLPFNKNHFIQAMDHVIQLPNINSTIILRADILSELSPDMEKPKLNDELINQPIHEEYITMNIKDIEMRLELIPDNYNLVKGYVRRMFPRNPFKDEVINQTCLILENKENPDDILIQYTPHIEPHTTENFFNLSLDSESSKRPFYIPNVKSVGINYTPKKISCLYLPLNSEQVAAEFNDPVSRLIRTSKKLLETAVKHSIGCKTGYVKQSQHDKVVPKVKFQDRYLLLKQMYGKFLFENWCESTDPQKHVFEEIAVAAFLIELWLLKYGKDVVYDSSKFEFKDLGCGNGTLIYVLIMEGISGEGIDARERKSWKSDILYPENVKDKLKCQLIVPKICLNKEEYLVPNKNYDPISPNSMIRYTKKDLEESDKINTCDWKQEEDNKKITFIIGNHSDELTCWIPLLGYPFMVLPCCSHDFNGKKKRFYTKSDEKSVAVKSSSNSGDGKSTYASLVDQVVRVGEYVGWKNIETQMIRIPSTRNIAIISTEHDSLTSNKEWPLDKCQEIIDQYGGCSLWVVHTLRLILSQFEKTNKVKKPVYPDQPLK
;
A
#
# COMPACT_ATOMS: atom_id res chain seq x y z
N MET A 1 26.60 25.39 50.71
CA MET A 1 27.22 25.78 49.42
C MET A 1 27.90 24.57 48.81
N SER A 2 27.22 23.96 47.84
CA SER A 2 27.76 23.00 46.88
C SER A 2 27.06 23.36 45.58
N ASN A 3 27.67 24.28 44.84
CA ASN A 3 27.16 24.79 43.57
C ASN A 3 27.61 23.83 42.47
N TYR A 4 26.74 22.92 42.08
CA TYR A 4 26.80 22.23 40.79
C TYR A 4 25.35 22.16 40.26
N GLU A 5 24.87 23.30 39.76
CA GLU A 5 23.64 23.39 38.97
C GLU A 5 23.96 23.02 37.51
N ASP A 6 24.08 21.73 37.21
CA ASP A 6 23.93 21.27 35.83
C ASP A 6 22.42 21.14 35.51
N LYS A 7 21.73 22.28 35.43
CA LYS A 7 20.38 22.35 34.83
C LYS A 7 20.53 22.44 33.31
N VAL A 8 20.89 21.33 32.69
CA VAL A 8 20.93 21.23 31.23
C VAL A 8 19.51 21.41 30.70
N ASN A 9 19.27 22.49 29.95
CA ASN A 9 18.00 22.69 29.25
C ASN A 9 17.76 21.55 28.25
N LEU A 10 16.49 21.28 27.94
CA LEU A 10 16.13 20.36 26.87
C LEU A 10 16.80 20.79 25.55
N PRO A 11 17.18 19.84 24.68
CA PRO A 11 17.92 20.14 23.46
C PRO A 11 17.07 20.82 22.38
N PHE A 12 15.84 21.23 22.66
CA PHE A 12 14.89 21.88 21.74
C PHE A 12 14.08 22.94 22.50
N ASN A 13 13.55 23.93 21.77
CA ASN A 13 12.74 25.01 22.33
C ASN A 13 11.23 24.72 22.17
N LYS A 14 10.39 25.62 22.69
CA LYS A 14 8.93 25.49 22.62
C LYS A 14 8.37 25.37 21.20
N ASN A 15 8.94 26.09 20.23
CA ASN A 15 8.45 26.08 18.85
C ASN A 15 8.66 24.72 18.20
N HIS A 16 9.82 24.09 18.43
CA HIS A 16 10.07 22.72 17.96
C HIS A 16 9.11 21.71 18.62
N PHE A 17 8.81 21.91 19.92
CA PHE A 17 7.85 21.07 20.64
C PHE A 17 6.42 21.24 20.11
N ILE A 18 5.93 22.47 19.96
CA ILE A 18 4.61 22.76 19.38
C ILE A 18 4.49 22.17 17.98
N GLN A 19 5.47 22.39 17.11
CA GLN A 19 5.48 21.83 15.76
C GLN A 19 5.45 20.30 15.75
N ALA A 20 6.25 19.67 16.61
CA ALA A 20 6.28 18.21 16.74
C ALA A 20 4.92 17.66 17.22
N MET A 21 4.34 18.29 18.24
CA MET A 21 3.10 17.82 18.85
C MET A 21 1.88 18.10 17.98
N ASP A 22 1.87 19.20 17.23
CA ASP A 22 0.87 19.49 16.21
C ASP A 22 0.82 18.38 15.14
N HIS A 23 1.99 17.94 14.67
CA HIS A 23 2.10 16.82 13.74
C HIS A 23 1.65 15.49 14.37
N VAL A 24 1.98 15.23 15.63
CA VAL A 24 1.55 14.02 16.37
C VAL A 24 0.03 14.03 16.63
N ILE A 25 -0.59 15.19 16.81
CA ILE A 25 -2.05 15.34 16.89
C ILE A 25 -2.70 14.91 15.57
N GLN A 26 -2.13 15.28 14.43
CA GLN A 26 -2.67 14.90 13.13
C GLN A 26 -2.37 13.44 12.77
N LEU A 27 -1.26 12.87 13.28
CA LEU A 27 -0.83 11.49 13.00
C LEU A 27 -0.62 10.67 14.29
N PRO A 28 -1.69 10.31 15.03
CA PRO A 28 -1.56 9.60 16.30
C PRO A 28 -0.96 8.20 16.19
N ASN A 29 -0.90 7.63 14.98
CA ASN A 29 -0.19 6.38 14.71
C ASN A 29 1.33 6.46 14.99
N ILE A 30 1.86 7.67 15.17
CA ILE A 30 3.24 7.91 15.64
C ILE A 30 3.37 7.51 17.13
N ASN A 31 2.36 7.81 17.95
CA ASN A 31 2.35 7.50 19.39
C ASN A 31 2.03 6.01 19.65
N SER A 32 1.14 5.41 18.86
CA SER A 32 0.70 4.03 19.07
C SER A 32 0.54 3.29 17.76
N THR A 33 1.14 2.09 17.69
CA THR A 33 0.94 1.16 16.59
C THR A 33 -0.46 0.56 16.56
N ILE A 34 -1.30 0.80 17.57
CA ILE A 34 -2.68 0.32 17.61
C ILE A 34 -3.62 1.25 16.84
N ILE A 35 -3.22 2.51 16.66
CA ILE A 35 -4.01 3.51 15.95
C ILE A 35 -3.63 3.48 14.47
N LEU A 36 -4.63 3.46 13.59
CA LEU A 36 -4.45 3.47 12.14
C LEU A 36 -4.25 4.90 11.62
N ARG A 37 -5.16 5.81 12.00
CA ARG A 37 -5.16 7.22 11.61
C ARG A 37 -6.05 8.05 12.54
N ALA A 38 -6.05 9.35 12.32
CA ALA A 38 -7.14 10.20 12.77
C ALA A 38 -7.56 11.16 11.66
N ASP A 39 -8.85 11.50 11.67
CA ASP A 39 -9.49 12.42 10.73
C ASP A 39 -9.82 13.71 11.49
N ILE A 40 -9.35 14.87 11.01
CA ILE A 40 -9.51 16.16 11.70
C ILE A 40 -10.91 16.72 11.38
N LEU A 41 -11.83 16.59 12.32
CA LEU A 41 -13.23 17.01 12.17
C LEU A 41 -13.41 18.51 12.35
N SER A 42 -12.62 19.13 13.23
CA SER A 42 -12.62 20.58 13.42
C SER A 42 -11.27 21.09 13.91
N GLU A 43 -11.00 22.36 13.62
CA GLU A 43 -9.77 23.07 14.00
C GLU A 43 -10.14 24.46 14.50
N LEU A 44 -9.45 24.93 15.53
CA LEU A 44 -9.59 26.27 16.08
C LEU A 44 -8.20 26.88 16.27
N SER A 45 -7.96 27.99 15.58
CA SER A 45 -6.76 28.81 15.76
C SER A 45 -7.10 30.07 16.58
N PRO A 46 -6.11 30.77 17.17
CA PRO A 46 -6.36 31.90 18.07
C PRO A 46 -7.06 33.10 17.40
N ASP A 47 -6.95 33.20 16.07
CA ASP A 47 -7.56 34.21 15.21
C ASP A 47 -9.02 33.91 14.85
N MET A 48 -9.56 32.75 15.26
CA MET A 48 -10.91 32.32 14.94
C MET A 48 -11.85 32.47 16.15
N GLU A 49 -13.04 33.01 15.93
CA GLU A 49 -14.07 33.11 16.99
C GLU A 49 -14.72 31.76 17.32
N LYS A 50 -14.74 30.82 16.36
CA LYS A 50 -15.36 29.50 16.50
C LYS A 50 -14.59 28.43 15.71
N PRO A 51 -14.65 27.15 16.13
CA PRO A 51 -13.99 26.08 15.41
C PRO A 51 -14.48 25.98 13.95
N LYS A 52 -13.54 25.87 13.02
CA LYS A 52 -13.82 25.55 11.62
C LYS A 52 -14.11 24.06 11.51
N LEU A 53 -15.32 23.71 11.07
CA LEU A 53 -15.74 22.33 10.87
C LEU A 53 -15.29 21.81 9.49
N ASN A 54 -15.03 20.50 9.43
CA ASN A 54 -14.82 19.76 8.19
C ASN A 54 -16.05 18.89 7.90
N ASP A 55 -17.02 19.48 7.21
CA ASP A 55 -18.31 18.84 6.93
C ASP A 55 -18.15 17.55 6.10
N GLU A 56 -17.13 17.45 5.24
CA GLU A 56 -16.87 16.24 4.45
C GLU A 56 -16.52 15.05 5.37
N LEU A 57 -15.58 15.23 6.30
CA LEU A 57 -15.16 14.17 7.23
C LEU A 57 -16.21 13.89 8.30
N ILE A 58 -16.94 14.93 8.74
CA ILE A 58 -18.03 14.77 9.72
C ILE A 58 -19.14 13.90 9.13
N ASN A 59 -19.56 14.18 7.90
CA ASN A 59 -20.62 13.47 7.20
C ASN A 59 -20.16 12.20 6.48
N GLN A 60 -18.86 11.90 6.49
CA GLN A 60 -18.35 10.66 5.91
C GLN A 60 -18.99 9.45 6.61
N PRO A 61 -19.67 8.55 5.87
CA PRO A 61 -20.29 7.39 6.46
C PRO A 61 -19.21 6.47 7.05
N ILE A 62 -19.44 6.04 8.28
CA ILE A 62 -18.64 5.01 8.93
C ILE A 62 -19.29 3.67 8.60
N HIS A 63 -18.48 2.65 8.34
CA HIS A 63 -18.98 1.31 8.09
C HIS A 63 -19.83 0.83 9.27
N GLU A 64 -21.00 0.26 8.98
CA GLU A 64 -22.01 -0.10 9.99
C GLU A 64 -21.53 -1.09 11.03
N GLU A 65 -20.62 -2.00 10.66
CA GLU A 65 -20.00 -2.97 11.57
C GLU A 65 -18.88 -2.40 12.45
N TYR A 66 -18.45 -1.15 12.23
CA TYR A 66 -17.43 -0.56 13.11
C TYR A 66 -18.03 -0.31 14.48
N ILE A 67 -17.31 -0.70 15.53
CA ILE A 67 -17.70 -0.36 16.89
C ILE A 67 -17.37 1.12 17.08
N THR A 68 -18.35 1.91 17.49
CA THR A 68 -18.20 3.36 17.66
C THR A 68 -18.64 3.77 19.06
N MET A 69 -18.06 4.84 19.58
CA MET A 69 -18.41 5.37 20.90
C MET A 69 -18.41 6.90 20.83
N ASN A 70 -19.58 7.47 21.08
CA ASN A 70 -19.87 8.90 21.11
C ASN A 70 -19.28 9.72 19.93
N ILE A 71 -19.25 9.14 18.73
CA ILE A 71 -18.65 9.76 17.51
C ILE A 71 -19.45 10.95 16.94
N LYS A 72 -20.67 11.17 17.42
CA LYS A 72 -21.52 12.32 17.04
C LYS A 72 -21.15 13.58 17.81
N ASP A 73 -20.50 13.41 18.95
CA ASP A 73 -20.02 14.51 19.78
C ASP A 73 -18.74 15.09 19.18
N ILE A 74 -18.92 16.20 18.46
CA ILE A 74 -17.85 16.94 17.78
C ILE A 74 -17.51 18.25 18.51
N GLU A 75 -18.05 18.46 19.71
CA GLU A 75 -17.86 19.69 20.46
C GLU A 75 -16.45 19.71 21.08
N MET A 76 -15.73 20.80 20.84
CA MET A 76 -14.37 20.95 21.35
C MET A 76 -14.41 21.29 22.84
N ARG A 77 -13.63 20.57 23.67
CA ARG A 77 -13.61 20.72 25.13
C ARG A 77 -12.84 21.96 25.63
N LEU A 78 -13.28 23.15 25.21
CA LEU A 78 -12.65 24.43 25.58
C LEU A 78 -12.83 24.77 27.07
N GLU A 79 -13.89 24.27 27.70
CA GLU A 79 -14.17 24.40 29.12
C GLU A 79 -13.14 23.70 30.02
N LEU A 80 -12.31 22.83 29.46
CA LEU A 80 -11.24 22.12 30.17
C LEU A 80 -9.88 22.84 30.10
N ILE A 81 -9.83 24.04 29.52
CA ILE A 81 -8.62 24.87 29.53
C ILE A 81 -8.42 25.43 30.94
N PRO A 82 -7.27 25.20 31.59
CA PRO A 82 -7.00 25.76 32.91
C PRO A 82 -6.90 27.30 32.85
N ASP A 83 -7.37 27.98 33.91
CA ASP A 83 -7.46 29.45 33.97
C ASP A 83 -6.14 30.18 33.67
N ASN A 84 -4.99 29.56 33.97
CA ASN A 84 -3.66 30.13 33.76
C ASN A 84 -3.08 29.85 32.36
N TYR A 85 -3.85 29.26 31.44
CA TYR A 85 -3.42 28.97 30.06
C TYR A 85 -4.30 29.68 29.02
N ASN A 86 -3.70 29.97 27.88
CA ASN A 86 -4.37 30.42 26.65
C ASN A 86 -4.33 29.30 25.60
N LEU A 87 -5.37 29.23 24.76
CA LEU A 87 -5.39 28.35 23.61
C LEU A 87 -4.42 28.87 22.53
N VAL A 88 -3.48 28.02 22.11
CA VAL A 88 -2.64 28.24 20.93
C VAL A 88 -3.28 27.59 19.70
N LYS A 89 -3.81 26.38 19.86
CA LYS A 89 -4.49 25.65 18.78
C LYS A 89 -5.35 24.53 19.33
N GLY A 90 -6.52 24.31 18.75
CA GLY A 90 -7.45 23.24 19.13
C GLY A 90 -7.86 22.38 17.95
N TYR A 91 -8.07 21.09 18.20
CA TYR A 91 -8.59 20.15 17.22
C TYR A 91 -9.63 19.24 17.85
N VAL A 92 -10.65 18.87 17.08
CA VAL A 92 -11.41 17.63 17.33
C VAL A 92 -11.06 16.64 16.22
N ARG A 93 -10.58 15.47 16.63
CA ARG A 93 -10.20 14.39 15.70
C ARG A 93 -11.03 13.14 15.93
N ARG A 94 -11.39 12.43 14.87
CA ARG A 94 -11.94 11.08 14.92
C ARG A 94 -10.81 10.07 14.85
N MET A 95 -10.65 9.23 15.87
CA MET A 95 -9.60 8.24 15.98
C MET A 95 -10.06 6.88 15.47
N PHE A 96 -9.31 6.32 14.51
CA PHE A 96 -9.55 4.98 14.00
C PHE A 96 -8.49 4.01 14.52
N PRO A 97 -8.85 2.97 15.30
CA PRO A 97 -7.94 1.88 15.61
C PRO A 97 -7.62 1.06 14.36
N ARG A 98 -6.55 0.26 14.41
CA ARG A 98 -6.19 -0.68 13.33
C ARG A 98 -7.18 -1.80 13.13
N ASN A 99 -8.04 -2.04 14.12
CA ASN A 99 -9.13 -2.99 14.03
C ASN A 99 -10.41 -2.38 14.62
N PRO A 100 -11.16 -1.57 13.84
CA PRO A 100 -12.40 -0.96 14.31
C PRO A 100 -13.56 -1.97 14.50
N PHE A 101 -13.37 -3.23 14.14
CA PHE A 101 -14.30 -4.33 14.43
C PHE A 101 -14.09 -4.93 15.83
N LYS A 102 -13.03 -4.52 16.54
CA LYS A 102 -12.70 -5.04 17.89
C LYS A 102 -12.49 -3.95 18.95
N ASP A 103 -12.26 -2.72 18.52
CA ASP A 103 -11.91 -1.60 19.38
C ASP A 103 -12.64 -0.36 18.86
N GLU A 104 -13.15 0.49 19.75
CA GLU A 104 -14.10 1.52 19.36
C GLU A 104 -13.43 2.68 18.61
N VAL A 105 -14.10 3.21 17.57
CA VAL A 105 -13.80 4.51 16.96
C VAL A 105 -14.39 5.60 17.87
N ILE A 106 -13.58 6.61 18.22
CA ILE A 106 -14.00 7.72 19.11
C ILE A 106 -13.64 9.07 18.51
N ASN A 107 -14.26 10.13 19.01
CA ASN A 107 -13.72 11.49 18.83
C ASN A 107 -12.81 11.86 20.01
N GLN A 108 -11.91 12.82 19.80
CA GLN A 108 -11.00 13.32 20.82
C GLN A 108 -10.66 14.78 20.59
N THR A 109 -10.81 15.60 21.63
CA THR A 109 -10.31 16.96 21.66
C THR A 109 -8.80 16.95 21.94
N CYS A 110 -8.04 17.69 21.14
CA CYS A 110 -6.61 17.91 21.31
C CYS A 110 -6.34 19.41 21.39
N LEU A 111 -5.79 19.90 22.50
CA LEU A 111 -5.49 21.32 22.70
C LEU A 111 -3.99 21.54 22.87
N ILE A 112 -3.47 22.58 22.24
CA ILE A 112 -2.14 23.14 22.45
C ILE A 112 -2.34 24.43 23.24
N LEU A 113 -1.78 24.48 24.44
CA LEU A 113 -1.99 25.55 25.41
C LEU A 113 -0.66 26.18 25.80
N GLU A 114 -0.64 27.50 25.97
CA GLU A 114 0.52 28.28 26.45
C GLU A 114 0.16 28.98 27.76
N ASN A 115 1.01 28.87 28.77
CA ASN A 115 0.78 29.50 30.06
C ASN A 115 0.84 31.03 29.94
N LYS A 116 -0.15 31.71 30.53
CA LYS A 116 -0.32 33.18 30.47
C LYS A 116 0.86 33.96 31.06
N GLU A 117 1.46 33.43 32.12
CA GLU A 117 2.54 34.09 32.86
C GLU A 117 3.93 33.59 32.44
N ASN A 118 4.01 32.37 31.91
CA ASN A 118 5.25 31.74 31.47
C ASN A 118 5.11 31.18 30.05
N PRO A 119 5.39 31.96 28.99
CA PRO A 119 5.23 31.52 27.61
C PRO A 119 6.09 30.32 27.20
N ASP A 120 7.08 29.90 28.01
CA ASP A 120 7.87 28.69 27.77
C ASP A 120 7.29 27.43 28.43
N ASP A 121 6.15 27.56 29.12
CA ASP A 121 5.36 26.45 29.67
C ASP A 121 4.20 26.13 28.72
N ILE A 122 4.33 25.01 28.02
CA ILE A 122 3.38 24.54 27.00
C ILE A 122 2.71 23.25 27.48
N LEU A 123 1.39 23.18 27.36
CA LEU A 123 0.61 21.99 27.69
C LEU A 123 -0.12 21.47 26.45
N ILE A 124 0.12 20.22 26.08
CA ILE A 124 -0.69 19.50 25.10
C ILE A 124 -1.70 18.64 25.84
N GLN A 125 -2.99 18.81 25.58
CA GLN A 125 -4.06 18.10 26.27
C GLN A 125 -4.84 17.21 25.29
N TYR A 126 -5.07 15.95 25.67
CA TYR A 126 -5.83 14.96 24.91
C TYR A 126 -7.03 14.48 25.73
N THR A 127 -8.24 14.84 25.31
CA THR A 127 -9.49 14.50 26.01
C THR A 127 -10.39 13.66 25.12
N PRO A 128 -10.53 12.34 25.39
CA PRO A 128 -11.38 11.46 24.59
C PRO A 128 -12.87 11.74 24.82
N HIS A 129 -13.68 11.67 23.77
CA HIS A 129 -15.14 11.82 23.82
C HIS A 129 -15.74 10.42 23.99
N ILE A 130 -15.73 9.92 25.22
CA ILE A 130 -16.22 8.57 25.56
C ILE A 130 -17.64 8.65 26.09
N GLU A 131 -17.86 9.48 27.11
CA GLU A 131 -19.18 9.72 27.67
C GLU A 131 -19.86 10.92 26.97
N PRO A 132 -21.20 10.90 26.82
CA PRO A 132 -21.94 12.04 26.29
C PRO A 132 -21.72 13.29 27.13
N HIS A 133 -21.42 14.41 26.49
CA HIS A 133 -21.25 15.68 27.18
C HIS A 133 -22.55 16.12 27.85
N THR A 134 -22.49 16.25 29.17
CA THR A 134 -23.36 17.10 29.97
C THR A 134 -22.45 17.76 31.00
N THR A 135 -22.55 19.08 31.16
CA THR A 135 -21.70 19.89 32.06
C THR A 135 -21.70 19.40 33.52
N GLU A 136 -22.73 18.65 33.93
CA GLU A 136 -22.84 18.09 35.28
C GLU A 136 -22.08 16.75 35.48
N ASN A 137 -21.79 16.02 34.39
CA ASN A 137 -21.24 14.66 34.48
C ASN A 137 -19.70 14.58 34.42
N PHE A 138 -18.99 15.48 33.72
CA PHE A 138 -17.53 15.32 33.53
C PHE A 138 -16.73 15.29 34.84
N PHE A 139 -17.15 16.06 35.86
CA PHE A 139 -16.49 16.07 37.17
C PHE A 139 -17.03 15.00 38.14
N ASN A 140 -18.28 14.53 37.96
CA ASN A 140 -19.01 13.70 38.92
C ASN A 140 -19.16 12.21 38.53
N LEU A 141 -18.43 11.71 37.53
CA LEU A 141 -18.47 10.29 37.14
C LEU A 141 -18.07 9.37 38.31
N SER A 142 -19.06 8.74 38.94
CA SER A 142 -18.86 7.58 39.80
C SER A 142 -18.83 6.32 38.94
N LEU A 143 -17.81 5.49 39.16
CA LEU A 143 -17.59 4.22 38.46
C LEU A 143 -18.62 3.18 38.91
N ASP A 144 -19.70 2.99 38.15
CA ASP A 144 -20.43 1.72 38.17
C ASP A 144 -19.85 0.81 37.08
N SER A 145 -19.45 -0.40 37.50
CA SER A 145 -18.46 -1.30 36.88
C SER A 145 -18.73 -1.81 35.47
N GLU A 146 -19.89 -1.53 34.87
CA GLU A 146 -20.21 -1.87 33.47
C GLU A 146 -20.22 -0.67 32.51
N SER A 147 -20.33 0.56 33.02
CA SER A 147 -20.46 1.80 32.22
C SER A 147 -19.11 2.41 31.77
N SER A 148 -17.99 1.82 32.19
CA SER A 148 -16.64 2.39 32.10
C SER A 148 -15.73 1.73 31.05
N LYS A 149 -16.31 1.04 30.06
CA LYS A 149 -15.52 0.41 29.00
C LYS A 149 -14.90 1.49 28.11
N ARG A 150 -13.57 1.52 28.03
CA ARG A 150 -12.80 2.44 27.19
C ARG A 150 -12.04 1.68 26.11
N PRO A 151 -11.78 2.30 24.95
CA PRO A 151 -10.98 1.67 23.90
C PRO A 151 -9.59 1.27 24.41
N PHE A 152 -9.04 0.17 23.88
CA PHE A 152 -7.76 -0.36 24.34
C PHE A 152 -6.58 0.59 24.08
N TYR A 153 -6.69 1.51 23.13
CA TYR A 153 -5.66 2.53 22.88
C TYR A 153 -5.82 3.79 23.75
N ILE A 154 -6.84 3.87 24.61
CA ILE A 154 -7.09 5.00 25.52
C ILE A 154 -6.80 4.60 26.97
N PRO A 155 -5.98 5.37 27.71
CA PRO A 155 -5.76 5.12 29.14
C PRO A 155 -7.04 5.39 29.96
N ASN A 156 -7.17 4.74 31.11
CA ASN A 156 -8.34 4.84 31.98
C ASN A 156 -8.31 6.12 32.85
N VAL A 157 -8.36 7.27 32.18
CA VAL A 157 -8.27 8.62 32.76
C VAL A 157 -9.19 9.57 31.98
N LYS A 158 -9.59 10.70 32.58
CA LYS A 158 -10.43 11.71 31.92
C LYS A 158 -9.68 12.41 30.79
N SER A 159 -8.42 12.72 31.01
CA SER A 159 -7.58 13.46 30.05
C SER A 159 -6.11 13.13 30.26
N VAL A 160 -5.32 13.23 29.19
CA VAL A 160 -3.86 13.07 29.21
C VAL A 160 -3.22 14.39 28.81
N GLY A 161 -2.27 14.89 29.60
CA GLY A 161 -1.48 16.08 29.32
C GLY A 161 -0.02 15.74 29.03
N ILE A 162 0.62 16.43 28.09
CA ILE A 162 2.07 16.45 27.93
C ILE A 162 2.52 17.89 28.13
N ASN A 163 3.19 18.14 29.25
CA ASN A 163 3.69 19.45 29.62
C ASN A 163 5.18 19.58 29.25
N TYR A 164 5.54 20.71 28.66
CA TYR A 164 6.90 21.10 28.32
C TYR A 164 7.28 22.37 29.08
N THR A 165 8.50 22.38 29.59
CA THR A 165 9.23 23.56 30.04
C THR A 165 10.66 23.47 29.50
N PRO A 166 11.47 24.55 29.50
CA PRO A 166 12.85 24.50 29.03
C PRO A 166 13.72 23.46 29.76
N LYS A 167 13.32 23.03 30.96
CA LYS A 167 14.10 22.10 31.80
C LYS A 167 13.60 20.65 31.75
N LYS A 168 12.32 20.42 31.47
CA LYS A 168 11.72 19.08 31.53
C LYS A 168 10.46 18.96 30.68
N ILE A 169 10.17 17.73 30.31
CA ILE A 169 8.87 17.30 29.78
C ILE A 169 8.20 16.37 30.81
N SER A 170 6.88 16.43 30.95
CA SER A 170 6.14 15.65 31.94
C SER A 170 4.82 15.15 31.35
N CYS A 171 4.41 13.95 31.74
CA CYS A 171 3.11 13.39 31.39
C CYS A 171 2.17 13.60 32.57
N LEU A 172 1.03 14.22 32.34
CA LEU A 172 0.01 14.55 33.33
C LEU A 172 -1.23 13.70 33.04
N TYR A 173 -1.92 13.24 34.08
CA TYR A 173 -3.21 12.58 33.93
C TYR A 173 -4.25 13.29 34.78
N LEU A 174 -5.41 13.53 34.20
CA LEU A 174 -6.60 13.91 34.94
C LEU A 174 -7.35 12.62 35.32
N PRO A 175 -7.34 12.19 36.59
CA PRO A 175 -7.88 10.90 37.00
C PRO A 175 -9.40 10.84 36.85
N LEU A 176 -9.92 9.64 36.56
CA LEU A 176 -11.33 9.31 36.79
C LEU A 176 -11.56 9.09 38.30
N ASN A 177 -10.69 8.26 38.89
CA ASN A 177 -10.59 8.01 40.31
C ASN A 177 -9.15 8.26 40.75
N SER A 178 -8.97 9.21 41.68
CA SER A 178 -7.64 9.60 42.18
C SER A 178 -6.92 8.46 42.89
N GLU A 179 -7.64 7.58 43.60
CA GLU A 179 -7.06 6.44 44.30
C GLU A 179 -6.54 5.38 43.33
N GLN A 180 -7.31 5.08 42.27
CA GLN A 180 -6.89 4.14 41.21
C GLN A 180 -5.60 4.63 40.54
N VAL A 181 -5.55 5.90 40.15
CA VAL A 181 -4.36 6.46 39.50
C VAL A 181 -3.17 6.49 40.46
N ALA A 182 -3.37 6.86 41.73
CA ALA A 182 -2.31 6.80 42.74
C ALA A 182 -1.74 5.38 42.90
N ALA A 183 -2.59 4.35 42.94
CA ALA A 183 -2.16 2.96 42.99
C ALA A 183 -1.37 2.54 41.75
N GLU A 184 -1.83 2.89 40.54
CA GLU A 184 -1.12 2.59 39.29
C GLU A 184 0.23 3.31 39.18
N PHE A 185 0.38 4.50 39.74
CA PHE A 185 1.67 5.22 39.75
C PHE A 185 2.69 4.62 40.72
N ASN A 186 2.23 3.91 41.76
CA ASN A 186 3.10 3.16 42.67
C ASN A 186 3.59 1.83 42.07
N ASP A 187 2.99 1.38 40.96
CA ASP A 187 3.41 0.19 40.22
C ASP A 187 4.24 0.58 38.96
N PRO A 188 5.56 0.35 38.94
CA PRO A 188 6.42 0.67 37.79
C PRO A 188 6.06 -0.05 36.50
N VAL A 189 5.33 -1.18 36.56
CA VAL A 189 4.91 -1.94 35.37
C VAL A 189 3.50 -1.58 34.89
N SER A 190 2.83 -0.65 35.59
CA SER A 190 1.47 -0.24 35.26
C SER A 190 1.35 0.30 33.84
N ARG A 191 0.13 0.17 33.29
CA ARG A 191 -0.16 0.64 31.93
C ARG A 191 0.00 2.15 31.82
N LEU A 192 -0.35 2.92 32.85
CA LEU A 192 -0.18 4.38 32.86
C LEU A 192 1.29 4.80 32.80
N ILE A 193 2.18 4.15 33.57
CA ILE A 193 3.62 4.47 33.54
C ILE A 193 4.22 4.13 32.16
N ARG A 194 3.89 2.96 31.59
CA ARG A 194 4.35 2.57 30.25
C ARG A 194 3.83 3.53 29.16
N THR A 195 2.57 3.95 29.26
CA THR A 195 1.95 4.91 28.35
C THR A 195 2.65 6.27 28.44
N SER A 196 2.87 6.77 29.65
CA SER A 196 3.59 8.03 29.89
C SER A 196 4.99 8.00 29.27
N LYS A 197 5.76 6.94 29.54
CA LYS A 197 7.10 6.79 28.98
C LYS A 197 7.08 6.86 27.45
N LYS A 198 6.16 6.14 26.79
CA LYS A 198 6.04 6.13 25.34
C LYS A 198 5.66 7.49 24.75
N LEU A 199 4.71 8.19 25.38
CA LEU A 199 4.29 9.53 24.96
C LEU A 199 5.44 10.53 25.07
N LEU A 200 6.17 10.51 26.20
CA LEU A 200 7.31 11.40 26.43
C LEU A 200 8.49 11.10 25.48
N GLU A 201 8.83 9.83 25.28
CA GLU A 201 9.86 9.41 24.30
C GLU A 201 9.53 9.92 22.91
N THR A 202 8.26 9.81 22.51
CA THR A 202 7.79 10.25 21.19
C THR A 202 7.87 11.77 21.07
N ALA A 203 7.37 12.50 22.06
CA ALA A 203 7.43 13.95 22.10
C ALA A 203 8.88 14.48 22.02
N VAL A 204 9.80 13.92 22.80
CA VAL A 204 11.23 14.29 22.77
C VAL A 204 11.84 13.98 21.41
N LYS A 205 11.67 12.76 20.91
CA LYS A 205 12.25 12.33 19.63
C LYS A 205 11.79 13.21 18.46
N HIS A 206 10.50 13.52 18.40
CA HIS A 206 9.94 14.33 17.33
C HIS A 206 10.32 15.81 17.46
N SER A 207 10.41 16.35 18.67
CA SER A 207 10.90 17.73 18.89
C SER A 207 12.36 17.90 18.46
N ILE A 208 13.21 16.89 18.72
CA ILE A 208 14.59 16.85 18.21
C ILE A 208 14.59 16.77 16.68
N GLY A 209 13.74 15.92 16.09
CA GLY A 209 13.61 15.79 14.63
C GLY A 209 13.24 17.10 13.94
N CYS A 210 12.28 17.85 14.50
CA CYS A 210 11.90 19.18 14.04
C CYS A 210 13.07 20.17 14.11
N LYS A 211 13.82 20.19 15.23
CA LYS A 211 15.03 21.01 15.35
C LYS A 211 16.08 20.71 14.27
N THR A 212 16.28 19.43 13.95
CA THR A 212 17.28 19.01 12.94
C THR A 212 16.81 19.20 11.49
N GLY A 213 15.59 19.69 11.27
CA GLY A 213 15.04 19.88 9.93
C GLY A 213 14.70 18.57 9.21
N TYR A 214 14.26 17.53 9.92
CA TYR A 214 13.86 16.27 9.29
C TYR A 214 12.73 16.49 8.27
N VAL A 215 13.02 16.23 7.00
CA VAL A 215 12.03 16.23 5.93
C VAL A 215 11.69 14.78 5.57
N LYS A 216 10.40 14.44 5.62
CA LYS A 216 9.92 13.12 5.21
C LYS A 216 10.20 12.94 3.71
N GLN A 217 11.06 11.97 3.38
CA GLN A 217 11.48 11.72 1.99
C GLN A 217 10.44 10.94 1.16
N SER A 218 9.48 10.25 1.79
CA SER A 218 8.46 9.47 1.08
C SER A 218 7.15 10.24 0.89
N GLN A 219 6.77 10.41 -0.38
CA GLN A 219 5.50 10.98 -0.79
C GLN A 219 4.51 9.84 -1.08
N HIS A 220 3.64 9.54 -0.12
CA HIS A 220 2.53 8.59 -0.27
C HIS A 220 1.26 9.34 -0.71
N ASP A 221 0.23 8.58 -1.11
CA ASP A 221 -1.16 9.07 -1.22
C ASP A 221 -1.35 10.20 -2.27
N LYS A 222 -0.59 10.16 -3.38
CA LYS A 222 -0.65 11.15 -4.48
C LYS A 222 -1.80 10.91 -5.46
N VAL A 223 -2.06 9.65 -5.76
CA VAL A 223 -3.02 9.19 -6.78
C VAL A 223 -4.31 8.76 -6.10
N VAL A 224 -4.21 7.88 -5.10
CA VAL A 224 -5.37 7.43 -4.31
C VAL A 224 -5.32 8.10 -2.92
N PRO A 225 -6.40 8.79 -2.50
CA PRO A 225 -6.47 9.40 -1.18
C PRO A 225 -6.27 8.39 -0.05
N LYS A 226 -5.44 8.75 0.94
CA LYS A 226 -5.08 7.91 2.08
C LYS A 226 -6.30 7.30 2.78
N VAL A 227 -7.30 8.14 3.05
CA VAL A 227 -8.53 7.79 3.80
C VAL A 227 -9.30 6.70 3.05
N LYS A 228 -9.60 6.93 1.76
CA LYS A 228 -10.29 5.99 0.88
C LYS A 228 -9.58 4.64 0.80
N PHE A 229 -8.25 4.65 0.57
CA PHE A 229 -7.45 3.43 0.56
C PHE A 229 -7.52 2.67 1.89
N GLN A 230 -7.36 3.36 3.02
CA GLN A 230 -7.33 2.72 4.34
C GLN A 230 -8.70 2.13 4.70
N ASP A 231 -9.80 2.81 4.35
CA ASP A 231 -11.15 2.30 4.58
C ASP A 231 -11.38 1.03 3.75
N ARG A 232 -11.13 1.08 2.42
CA ARG A 232 -11.25 -0.10 1.55
C ARG A 232 -10.38 -1.26 2.03
N TYR A 233 -9.13 -0.99 2.39
CA TYR A 233 -8.22 -2.02 2.91
C TYR A 233 -8.76 -2.70 4.18
N LEU A 234 -9.32 -1.94 5.13
CA LEU A 234 -9.89 -2.52 6.33
C LEU A 234 -11.10 -3.41 6.03
N LEU A 235 -11.97 -3.01 5.10
CA LEU A 235 -13.12 -3.80 4.68
C LEU A 235 -12.68 -5.13 4.04
N LEU A 236 -11.82 -5.05 3.02
CA LEU A 236 -11.31 -6.24 2.35
C LEU A 236 -10.54 -7.16 3.32
N LYS A 237 -9.77 -6.56 4.25
CA LYS A 237 -9.05 -7.33 5.27
C LYS A 237 -10.00 -8.07 6.21
N GLN A 238 -11.11 -7.45 6.59
CA GLN A 238 -12.12 -8.10 7.43
C GLN A 238 -12.81 -9.25 6.68
N MET A 239 -13.22 -9.00 5.43
CA MET A 239 -13.96 -9.97 4.62
C MET A 239 -13.10 -11.18 4.22
N TYR A 240 -11.87 -10.93 3.77
CA TYR A 240 -11.04 -11.95 3.12
C TYR A 240 -9.82 -12.37 3.93
N GLY A 241 -9.31 -11.51 4.81
CA GLY A 241 -7.99 -11.68 5.43
C GLY A 241 -7.86 -12.94 6.27
N LYS A 242 -8.84 -13.24 7.13
CA LYS A 242 -8.80 -14.45 7.97
C LYS A 242 -8.85 -15.72 7.11
N PHE A 243 -9.81 -15.77 6.18
CA PHE A 243 -10.03 -16.93 5.31
C PHE A 243 -8.81 -17.24 4.44
N LEU A 244 -8.24 -16.22 3.76
CA LEU A 244 -7.05 -16.37 2.92
C LEU A 244 -5.82 -16.79 3.72
N PHE A 245 -5.68 -16.29 4.95
CA PHE A 245 -4.57 -16.63 5.84
C PHE A 245 -4.64 -18.09 6.31
N GLU A 246 -5.81 -18.55 6.77
CA GLU A 246 -6.01 -19.90 7.29
C GLU A 246 -5.91 -20.98 6.19
N ASN A 247 -6.28 -20.64 4.95
CA ASN A 247 -6.31 -21.56 3.81
C ASN A 247 -5.13 -21.36 2.83
N TRP A 248 -4.06 -20.71 3.28
CA TRP A 248 -2.92 -20.39 2.43
C TRP A 248 -2.21 -21.65 1.90
N CYS A 249 -2.08 -21.75 0.58
CA CYS A 249 -1.54 -22.94 -0.09
C CYS A 249 -0.08 -22.81 -0.55
N GLU A 250 0.49 -21.59 -0.51
CA GLU A 250 1.86 -21.34 -0.99
C GLU A 250 2.90 -21.50 0.12
N SER A 251 4.17 -21.69 -0.26
CA SER A 251 5.28 -21.82 0.70
C SER A 251 5.73 -20.49 1.28
N THR A 252 5.24 -19.37 0.75
CA THR A 252 5.57 -18.03 1.22
C THR A 252 4.76 -17.67 2.46
N ASP A 253 5.25 -16.71 3.25
CA ASP A 253 4.60 -16.32 4.50
C ASP A 253 3.22 -15.63 4.25
N PRO A 254 2.10 -16.23 4.71
CA PRO A 254 0.78 -15.62 4.55
C PRO A 254 0.65 -14.28 5.27
N GLN A 255 1.39 -14.06 6.37
CA GLN A 255 1.36 -12.79 7.10
C GLN A 255 1.91 -11.63 6.28
N LYS A 256 2.77 -11.91 5.30
CA LYS A 256 3.23 -10.91 4.36
C LYS A 256 2.34 -10.84 3.14
N HIS A 257 2.12 -11.97 2.48
CA HIS A 257 1.55 -11.99 1.13
C HIS A 257 0.04 -11.75 1.10
N VAL A 258 -0.76 -12.33 2.02
CA VAL A 258 -2.21 -12.13 2.02
C VAL A 258 -2.58 -10.65 2.14
N PHE A 259 -1.95 -9.95 3.09
CA PHE A 259 -2.27 -8.54 3.35
C PHE A 259 -1.65 -7.59 2.33
N GLU A 260 -0.55 -7.98 1.68
CA GLU A 260 0.00 -7.27 0.52
C GLU A 260 -0.97 -7.31 -0.65
N GLU A 261 -1.51 -8.48 -1.01
CA GLU A 261 -2.49 -8.62 -2.11
C GLU A 261 -3.80 -7.87 -1.81
N ILE A 262 -4.30 -7.94 -0.56
CA ILE A 262 -5.49 -7.18 -0.13
C ILE A 262 -5.26 -5.67 -0.23
N ALA A 263 -4.05 -5.20 0.11
CA ALA A 263 -3.70 -3.79 -0.04
C ALA A 263 -3.59 -3.38 -1.53
N VAL A 264 -3.02 -4.22 -2.40
CA VAL A 264 -3.00 -3.96 -3.85
C VAL A 264 -4.43 -3.90 -4.41
N ALA A 265 -5.30 -4.83 -4.01
CA ALA A 265 -6.72 -4.83 -4.39
C ALA A 265 -7.42 -3.54 -3.95
N ALA A 266 -7.23 -3.13 -2.69
CA ALA A 266 -7.80 -1.89 -2.16
C ALA A 266 -7.35 -0.66 -2.95
N PHE A 267 -6.07 -0.60 -3.32
CA PHE A 267 -5.52 0.50 -4.12
C PHE A 267 -6.12 0.53 -5.53
N LEU A 268 -6.20 -0.62 -6.20
CA LEU A 268 -6.75 -0.73 -7.55
C LEU A 268 -8.24 -0.36 -7.60
N ILE A 269 -9.05 -0.86 -6.66
CA ILE A 269 -10.47 -0.53 -6.59
C ILE A 269 -10.67 0.98 -6.46
N GLU A 270 -10.01 1.62 -5.51
CA GLU A 270 -10.16 3.07 -5.30
C GLU A 270 -9.56 3.88 -6.46
N LEU A 271 -8.49 3.42 -7.09
CA LEU A 271 -7.94 4.01 -8.31
C LEU A 271 -8.98 3.99 -9.44
N TRP A 272 -9.60 2.84 -9.70
CA TRP A 272 -10.57 2.70 -10.78
C TRP A 272 -11.87 3.45 -10.49
N LEU A 273 -12.35 3.45 -9.25
CA LEU A 273 -13.50 4.25 -8.85
C LEU A 273 -13.24 5.75 -9.05
N LEU A 274 -12.03 6.22 -8.75
CA LEU A 274 -11.63 7.61 -8.98
C LEU A 274 -11.54 7.96 -10.48
N LYS A 275 -11.01 7.06 -11.30
CA LYS A 275 -10.77 7.32 -12.74
C LYS A 275 -11.99 7.11 -13.63
N TYR A 276 -12.80 6.09 -13.34
CA TYR A 276 -13.88 5.63 -14.23
C TYR A 276 -15.28 5.69 -13.60
N GLY A 277 -15.38 5.80 -12.28
CA GLY A 277 -16.66 5.81 -11.57
C GLY A 277 -17.27 4.43 -11.38
N LYS A 278 -18.19 4.33 -10.41
CA LYS A 278 -18.80 3.07 -9.97
C LYS A 278 -19.56 2.33 -11.08
N ASP A 279 -20.32 3.07 -11.88
CA ASP A 279 -21.21 2.50 -12.93
C ASP A 279 -20.45 1.94 -14.14
N VAL A 280 -19.15 2.20 -14.21
CA VAL A 280 -18.24 1.62 -15.22
C VAL A 280 -17.51 0.43 -14.64
N VAL A 281 -16.89 0.58 -13.46
CA VAL A 281 -16.03 -0.45 -12.85
C VAL A 281 -16.77 -1.75 -12.55
N TYR A 282 -18.03 -1.66 -12.11
CA TYR A 282 -18.84 -2.82 -11.76
C TYR A 282 -19.76 -3.31 -12.88
N ASP A 283 -19.63 -2.75 -14.09
CA ASP A 283 -20.35 -3.21 -15.28
C ASP A 283 -19.40 -4.02 -16.17
N SER A 284 -19.61 -5.33 -16.23
CA SER A 284 -18.76 -6.26 -16.98
C SER A 284 -18.76 -6.03 -18.49
N SER A 285 -19.73 -5.28 -19.02
CA SER A 285 -19.75 -4.85 -20.41
C SER A 285 -18.85 -3.63 -20.66
N LYS A 286 -18.55 -2.83 -19.62
CA LYS A 286 -17.79 -1.59 -19.73
C LYS A 286 -16.37 -1.67 -19.18
N PHE A 287 -16.10 -2.55 -18.23
CA PHE A 287 -14.79 -2.65 -17.59
C PHE A 287 -14.36 -4.10 -17.38
N GLU A 288 -13.07 -4.37 -17.61
CA GLU A 288 -12.40 -5.55 -17.11
C GLU A 288 -10.93 -5.28 -16.77
N PHE A 289 -10.35 -6.12 -15.92
CA PHE A 289 -8.91 -6.15 -15.69
C PHE A 289 -8.24 -7.43 -16.24
N LYS A 290 -6.96 -7.33 -16.61
CA LYS A 290 -6.08 -8.48 -16.87
C LYS A 290 -4.82 -8.34 -16.03
N ASP A 291 -4.57 -9.28 -15.13
CA ASP A 291 -3.34 -9.32 -14.33
C ASP A 291 -2.31 -10.26 -14.96
N LEU A 292 -1.17 -9.70 -15.36
CA LEU A 292 -0.13 -10.42 -16.08
C LEU A 292 0.98 -10.83 -15.11
N GLY A 293 1.13 -12.13 -14.91
CA GLY A 293 1.94 -12.69 -13.83
C GLY A 293 1.18 -12.74 -12.50
N CYS A 294 -0.10 -13.13 -12.53
CA CYS A 294 -1.00 -13.09 -11.36
C CYS A 294 -0.61 -14.04 -10.20
N GLY A 295 0.42 -14.88 -10.40
CA GLY A 295 1.00 -15.69 -9.34
C GLY A 295 -0.03 -16.62 -8.70
N ASN A 296 -0.18 -16.52 -7.38
CA ASN A 296 -1.08 -17.40 -6.64
C ASN A 296 -2.57 -17.13 -6.92
N GLY A 297 -2.95 -16.02 -7.56
CA GLY A 297 -4.34 -15.69 -7.89
C GLY A 297 -5.14 -14.99 -6.78
N THR A 298 -4.52 -14.62 -5.66
CA THR A 298 -5.21 -13.98 -4.52
C THR A 298 -5.80 -12.63 -4.88
N LEU A 299 -5.05 -11.80 -5.63
CA LEU A 299 -5.57 -10.53 -6.13
C LEU A 299 -6.82 -10.73 -7.00
N ILE A 300 -6.77 -11.72 -7.89
CA ILE A 300 -7.87 -12.08 -8.81
C ILE A 300 -9.10 -12.51 -8.04
N TYR A 301 -8.91 -13.38 -7.05
CA TYR A 301 -9.96 -13.80 -6.14
C TYR A 301 -10.63 -12.59 -5.47
N VAL A 302 -9.86 -11.71 -4.83
CA VAL A 302 -10.43 -10.55 -4.12
C VAL A 302 -11.20 -9.63 -5.09
N LEU A 303 -10.63 -9.31 -6.25
CA LEU A 303 -11.27 -8.40 -7.22
C LEU A 303 -12.55 -8.99 -7.82
N ILE A 304 -12.56 -10.29 -8.16
CA ILE A 304 -13.76 -10.98 -8.67
C ILE A 304 -14.84 -11.07 -7.58
N MET A 305 -14.45 -11.39 -6.35
CA MET A 305 -15.39 -11.48 -5.23
C MET A 305 -15.99 -10.11 -4.84
N GLU A 306 -15.27 -9.02 -5.12
CA GLU A 306 -15.80 -7.65 -5.03
C GLU A 306 -16.70 -7.27 -6.22
N GLY A 307 -16.90 -8.18 -7.20
CA GLY A 307 -17.80 -7.98 -8.34
C GLY A 307 -17.14 -7.35 -9.57
N ILE A 308 -15.82 -7.24 -9.61
CA ILE A 308 -15.09 -6.67 -10.75
C ILE A 308 -14.70 -7.77 -11.72
N SER A 309 -15.08 -7.61 -12.99
CA SER A 309 -14.76 -8.60 -14.03
C SER A 309 -13.29 -8.54 -14.42
N GLY A 310 -12.67 -9.71 -14.60
CA GLY A 310 -11.29 -9.78 -15.06
C GLY A 310 -10.72 -11.19 -15.05
N GLU A 311 -9.45 -11.28 -15.41
CA GLU A 311 -8.71 -12.54 -15.51
C GLU A 311 -7.27 -12.38 -15.01
N GLY A 312 -6.72 -13.44 -14.47
CA GLY A 312 -5.30 -13.53 -14.12
C GLY A 312 -4.58 -14.52 -15.04
N ILE A 313 -3.44 -14.12 -15.56
CA ILE A 313 -2.62 -14.96 -16.46
C ILE A 313 -1.27 -15.19 -15.80
N ASP A 314 -0.87 -16.45 -15.64
CA ASP A 314 0.47 -16.82 -15.16
C ASP A 314 1.06 -17.93 -16.02
N ALA A 315 2.39 -17.93 -16.14
CA ALA A 315 3.13 -18.94 -16.89
C ALA A 315 2.97 -20.35 -16.33
N ARG A 316 2.52 -20.49 -15.08
CA ARG A 316 2.30 -21.79 -14.43
C ARG A 316 1.13 -21.72 -13.46
N GLU A 317 0.36 -22.79 -13.45
CA GLU A 317 -0.64 -23.05 -12.42
C GLU A 317 0.02 -23.17 -11.03
N ARG A 318 -0.57 -22.53 -10.01
CA ARG A 318 -0.07 -22.53 -8.62
C ARG A 318 -0.84 -23.50 -7.72
N LYS A 319 -0.31 -23.75 -6.52
CA LYS A 319 -0.96 -24.65 -5.55
C LYS A 319 -2.33 -24.11 -5.15
N SER A 320 -2.42 -22.79 -4.98
CA SER A 320 -3.65 -22.07 -4.66
C SER A 320 -4.77 -22.33 -5.68
N TRP A 321 -4.44 -22.49 -6.96
CA TRP A 321 -5.43 -22.70 -8.03
C TRP A 321 -6.07 -24.09 -7.96
N LYS A 322 -5.31 -25.06 -7.44
CA LYS A 322 -5.73 -26.47 -7.28
C LYS A 322 -6.51 -26.72 -6.00
N SER A 323 -6.59 -25.73 -5.11
CA SER A 323 -7.29 -25.89 -3.84
C SER A 323 -8.80 -25.91 -4.08
N ASP A 324 -9.47 -26.94 -3.57
CA ASP A 324 -10.94 -27.04 -3.60
C ASP A 324 -11.62 -26.15 -2.55
N ILE A 325 -10.83 -25.54 -1.67
CA ILE A 325 -11.32 -24.68 -0.59
C ILE A 325 -11.09 -23.21 -0.93
N LEU A 326 -9.91 -22.86 -1.44
CA LEU A 326 -9.46 -21.46 -1.48
C LEU A 326 -10.20 -20.62 -2.52
N TYR A 327 -10.34 -21.13 -3.75
CA TYR A 327 -10.98 -20.41 -4.84
C TYR A 327 -12.20 -21.17 -5.36
N PRO A 328 -13.37 -20.50 -5.47
CA PRO A 328 -14.52 -21.09 -6.13
C PRO A 328 -14.29 -21.24 -7.65
N GLU A 329 -15.07 -22.10 -8.30
CA GLU A 329 -14.89 -22.42 -9.72
C GLU A 329 -14.98 -21.18 -10.63
N ASN A 330 -15.87 -20.23 -10.33
CA ASN A 330 -15.97 -18.98 -11.10
C ASN A 330 -14.68 -18.14 -11.06
N VAL A 331 -13.84 -18.29 -10.03
CA VAL A 331 -12.52 -17.65 -9.94
C VAL A 331 -11.47 -18.51 -10.64
N LYS A 332 -11.48 -19.84 -10.44
CA LYS A 332 -10.56 -20.76 -11.13
C LYS A 332 -10.68 -20.64 -12.65
N ASP A 333 -11.90 -20.50 -13.17
CA ASP A 333 -12.17 -20.28 -14.60
C ASP A 333 -11.53 -19.00 -15.15
N LYS A 334 -11.21 -18.03 -14.29
CA LYS A 334 -10.57 -16.76 -14.65
C LYS A 334 -9.06 -16.77 -14.46
N LEU A 335 -8.48 -17.88 -13.97
CA LEU A 335 -7.05 -18.08 -13.85
C LEU A 335 -6.54 -18.90 -15.04
N LYS A 336 -5.72 -18.25 -15.90
CA LYS A 336 -5.26 -18.83 -17.16
C LYS A 336 -3.78 -19.17 -17.06
N CYS A 337 -3.46 -20.46 -17.22
CA CYS A 337 -2.08 -20.93 -17.33
C CYS A 337 -1.59 -20.72 -18.77
N GLN A 338 -1.13 -19.51 -19.08
CA GLN A 338 -0.66 -19.10 -20.41
C GLN A 338 0.64 -18.32 -20.31
N LEU A 339 1.48 -18.44 -21.33
CA LEU A 339 2.67 -17.62 -21.49
C LEU A 339 2.37 -16.39 -22.33
N ILE A 340 2.89 -15.24 -21.89
CA ILE A 340 2.69 -13.97 -22.57
C ILE A 340 3.71 -13.82 -23.71
N VAL A 341 3.21 -13.67 -24.93
CA VAL A 341 4.01 -13.33 -26.11
C VAL A 341 3.35 -12.12 -26.77
N PRO A 342 3.69 -10.88 -26.39
CA PRO A 342 3.05 -9.69 -26.94
C PRO A 342 3.05 -9.74 -28.47
N LYS A 343 1.93 -9.38 -29.10
CA LYS A 343 1.74 -9.47 -30.57
C LYS A 343 2.89 -8.84 -31.37
N ILE A 344 3.50 -7.76 -30.86
CA ILE A 344 4.66 -7.12 -31.48
C ILE A 344 5.90 -8.03 -31.61
N CYS A 345 6.02 -9.06 -30.77
CA CYS A 345 7.08 -10.07 -30.87
C CYS A 345 6.85 -11.07 -32.03
N LEU A 346 5.63 -11.16 -32.57
CA LEU A 346 5.25 -12.05 -33.66
C LEU A 346 5.59 -11.44 -35.03
N ASN A 347 6.85 -11.06 -35.20
CA ASN A 347 7.40 -10.37 -36.37
C ASN A 347 8.07 -11.30 -37.40
N LYS A 348 8.05 -12.62 -37.16
CA LYS A 348 8.53 -13.63 -38.11
C LYS A 348 7.42 -14.62 -38.40
N GLU A 349 7.39 -15.15 -39.62
CA GLU A 349 6.48 -16.24 -39.98
C GLU A 349 6.83 -17.55 -39.25
N GLU A 350 8.09 -17.72 -38.86
CA GLU A 350 8.60 -18.96 -38.30
C GLU A 350 9.60 -18.74 -37.17
N TYR A 351 9.52 -19.61 -36.17
CA TYR A 351 10.39 -19.68 -35.02
C TYR A 351 10.94 -21.10 -34.87
N LEU A 352 12.27 -21.19 -34.71
CA LEU A 352 12.97 -22.46 -34.55
C LEU A 352 13.48 -22.58 -33.10
N VAL A 353 13.17 -23.71 -32.46
CA VAL A 353 13.70 -24.02 -31.12
C VAL A 353 14.42 -25.37 -31.09
N PRO A 354 15.54 -25.49 -30.35
CA PRO A 354 16.26 -26.75 -30.25
C PRO A 354 15.39 -27.83 -29.63
N ASN A 355 15.39 -28.99 -30.26
CA ASN A 355 14.66 -30.15 -29.81
C ASN A 355 15.45 -30.91 -28.75
N LYS A 356 15.39 -30.46 -27.51
CA LYS A 356 16.03 -31.13 -26.38
C LYS A 356 15.24 -32.37 -25.94
N ASN A 357 15.27 -33.44 -26.75
CA ASN A 357 14.74 -34.81 -26.49
C ASN A 357 13.26 -35.09 -26.86
N TYR A 358 12.65 -34.38 -27.80
CA TYR A 358 11.27 -34.61 -28.25
C TYR A 358 11.14 -35.23 -29.65
N ASP A 359 12.21 -35.25 -30.46
CA ASP A 359 12.25 -35.97 -31.74
C ASP A 359 13.11 -37.23 -31.61
N PRO A 360 12.55 -38.42 -31.90
CA PRO A 360 13.27 -39.69 -31.82
C PRO A 360 14.38 -39.83 -32.88
N ILE A 361 14.48 -38.91 -33.85
CA ILE A 361 15.40 -39.01 -34.99
C ILE A 361 16.77 -38.38 -34.71
N SER A 362 16.83 -37.23 -34.01
CA SER A 362 18.11 -36.59 -33.69
C SER A 362 18.03 -35.60 -32.51
N PRO A 363 18.96 -35.65 -31.55
CA PRO A 363 19.05 -34.69 -30.45
C PRO A 363 19.49 -33.28 -30.90
N ASN A 364 19.90 -33.12 -32.17
CA ASN A 364 20.28 -31.83 -32.78
C ASN A 364 19.18 -31.26 -33.70
N SER A 365 18.00 -31.88 -33.75
CA SER A 365 16.89 -31.37 -34.56
C SER A 365 16.32 -30.05 -34.01
N MET A 366 15.63 -29.30 -34.85
CA MET A 366 14.94 -28.06 -34.48
C MET A 366 13.43 -28.27 -34.67
N ILE A 367 12.63 -27.84 -33.69
CA ILE A 367 11.17 -27.78 -33.82
C ILE A 367 10.83 -26.43 -34.45
N ARG A 368 10.03 -26.47 -35.51
CA ARG A 368 9.51 -25.29 -36.20
C ARG A 368 8.10 -24.99 -35.70
N TYR A 369 7.89 -23.75 -35.27
CA TYR A 369 6.57 -23.18 -34.98
C TYR A 369 6.31 -22.03 -35.93
N THR A 370 5.15 -21.99 -36.55
CA THR A 370 4.68 -20.87 -37.36
C THR A 370 4.06 -19.80 -36.48
N LYS A 371 3.98 -18.57 -36.97
CA LYS A 371 3.25 -17.48 -36.31
C LYS A 371 1.81 -17.89 -35.97
N LYS A 372 1.12 -18.54 -36.92
CA LYS A 372 -0.23 -19.05 -36.75
C LYS A 372 -0.35 -20.04 -35.59
N ASP A 373 0.63 -20.95 -35.44
CA ASP A 373 0.64 -21.90 -34.32
C ASP A 373 0.67 -21.19 -32.96
N LEU A 374 1.36 -20.05 -32.86
CA LEU A 374 1.41 -19.26 -31.63
C LEU A 374 0.12 -18.46 -31.40
N GLU A 375 -0.47 -17.91 -32.45
CA GLU A 375 -1.72 -17.13 -32.37
C GLU A 375 -2.94 -18.00 -32.02
N GLU A 376 -2.94 -19.26 -32.46
CA GLU A 376 -4.04 -20.21 -32.21
C GLU A 376 -3.83 -21.07 -30.95
N SER A 377 -2.66 -20.99 -30.29
CA SER A 377 -2.35 -21.82 -29.12
C SER A 377 -3.13 -21.39 -27.88
N ASP A 378 -3.76 -22.35 -27.20
CA ASP A 378 -4.36 -22.15 -25.87
C ASP A 378 -3.31 -21.86 -24.78
N LYS A 379 -2.03 -22.15 -25.03
CA LYS A 379 -0.91 -21.94 -24.09
C LYS A 379 -0.27 -20.55 -24.21
N ILE A 380 -0.58 -19.79 -25.25
CA ILE A 380 0.03 -18.48 -25.50
C ILE A 380 -1.06 -17.42 -25.46
N ASN A 381 -0.74 -16.30 -24.81
CA ASN A 381 -1.57 -15.11 -24.84
C ASN A 381 -0.80 -13.99 -25.54
N THR A 382 -1.37 -13.46 -26.61
CA THR A 382 -0.72 -12.42 -27.43
C THR A 382 -1.00 -10.99 -26.97
N CYS A 383 -1.83 -10.84 -25.93
CA CYS A 383 -2.34 -9.56 -25.44
C CYS A 383 -3.11 -8.74 -26.49
N ASP A 384 -3.62 -9.41 -27.53
CA ASP A 384 -4.45 -8.81 -28.58
C ASP A 384 -5.94 -8.94 -28.23
N TRP A 385 -6.34 -8.36 -27.10
CA TRP A 385 -7.74 -8.30 -26.70
C TRP A 385 -8.45 -7.26 -27.56
N LYS A 386 -8.98 -7.72 -28.70
CA LYS A 386 -9.75 -6.89 -29.63
C LYS A 386 -10.84 -6.12 -28.88
N GLN A 387 -10.84 -4.80 -29.02
CA GLN A 387 -12.04 -4.01 -28.70
C GLN A 387 -13.02 -4.24 -29.85
N GLU A 388 -14.20 -4.78 -29.56
CA GLU A 388 -15.28 -4.82 -30.56
C GLU A 388 -15.63 -3.38 -30.93
N GLU A 389 -15.78 -3.09 -32.23
CA GLU A 389 -15.99 -1.71 -32.74
C GLU A 389 -17.20 -1.01 -32.10
N ASP A 390 -18.19 -1.78 -31.64
CA ASP A 390 -19.42 -1.30 -31.01
C ASP A 390 -19.34 -1.21 -29.47
N ASN A 391 -18.32 -1.78 -28.83
CA ASN A 391 -18.25 -1.91 -27.38
C ASN A 391 -16.95 -1.29 -26.82
N LYS A 392 -17.05 -0.04 -26.35
CA LYS A 392 -15.96 0.73 -25.70
C LYS A 392 -15.61 0.20 -24.30
N LYS A 393 -15.42 -1.12 -24.19
CA LYS A 393 -15.02 -1.76 -22.94
C LYS A 393 -13.57 -1.40 -22.60
N ILE A 394 -13.35 -0.95 -21.37
CA ILE A 394 -12.03 -0.63 -20.83
C ILE A 394 -11.38 -1.93 -20.34
N THR A 395 -10.26 -2.29 -20.94
CA THR A 395 -9.37 -3.36 -20.45
C THR A 395 -8.21 -2.73 -19.71
N PHE A 396 -8.11 -2.95 -18.40
CA PHE A 396 -7.04 -2.42 -17.56
C PHE A 396 -5.99 -3.49 -17.24
N ILE A 397 -4.71 -3.20 -17.45
CA ILE A 397 -3.61 -4.14 -17.21
C ILE A 397 -3.00 -3.93 -15.83
N ILE A 398 -2.89 -5.03 -15.09
CA ILE A 398 -2.17 -5.08 -13.82
C ILE A 398 -0.86 -5.84 -14.07
N GLY A 399 0.24 -5.23 -13.64
CA GLY A 399 1.54 -5.88 -13.52
C GLY A 399 1.98 -5.89 -12.06
N ASN A 400 1.29 -6.64 -11.21
CA ASN A 400 1.64 -6.75 -9.79
C ASN A 400 2.86 -7.66 -9.64
N HIS A 401 4.06 -7.08 -9.56
CA HIS A 401 5.31 -7.84 -9.51
C HIS A 401 5.45 -8.85 -10.67
N SER A 402 5.10 -8.41 -11.88
CA SER A 402 4.99 -9.21 -13.10
C SER A 402 6.32 -9.72 -13.70
N ASP A 403 7.36 -9.87 -12.87
CA ASP A 403 8.69 -10.35 -13.20
C ASP A 403 9.26 -9.74 -14.50
N GLU A 404 9.52 -10.58 -15.50
CA GLU A 404 10.13 -10.22 -16.78
C GLU A 404 9.22 -9.32 -17.64
N LEU A 405 7.91 -9.25 -17.33
CA LEU A 405 6.95 -8.40 -18.04
C LEU A 405 6.97 -6.94 -17.59
N THR A 406 7.73 -6.59 -16.55
CA THR A 406 7.74 -5.24 -15.96
C THR A 406 7.87 -4.11 -17.01
N CYS A 407 8.81 -4.22 -17.95
CA CYS A 407 9.01 -3.21 -19.00
C CYS A 407 8.07 -3.39 -20.20
N TRP A 408 7.43 -4.54 -20.33
CA TRP A 408 6.47 -4.83 -21.39
C TRP A 408 5.13 -4.15 -21.17
N ILE A 409 4.67 -4.02 -19.91
CA ILE A 409 3.34 -3.50 -19.57
C ILE A 409 2.98 -2.20 -20.32
N PRO A 410 3.82 -1.15 -20.34
CA PRO A 410 3.46 0.10 -21.03
C PRO A 410 3.38 -0.02 -22.55
N LEU A 411 3.92 -1.08 -23.15
CA LEU A 411 3.93 -1.30 -24.60
C LEU A 411 2.67 -2.00 -25.12
N LEU A 412 1.83 -2.52 -24.23
CA LEU A 412 0.66 -3.34 -24.61
C LEU A 412 -0.53 -2.54 -25.12
N GLY A 413 -0.55 -1.21 -24.92
CA GLY A 413 -1.61 -0.36 -25.47
C GLY A 413 -2.89 -0.26 -24.64
N TYR A 414 -2.84 -0.60 -23.36
CA TYR A 414 -3.98 -0.57 -22.45
C TYR A 414 -3.66 0.26 -21.20
N PRO A 415 -4.65 0.95 -20.59
CA PRO A 415 -4.48 1.56 -19.28
C PRO A 415 -3.86 0.59 -18.30
N PHE A 416 -2.91 1.03 -17.47
CA PHE A 416 -2.16 0.10 -16.64
C PHE A 416 -1.78 0.62 -15.26
N MET A 417 -1.53 -0.32 -14.37
CA MET A 417 -0.72 -0.16 -13.16
C MET A 417 0.35 -1.26 -13.14
N VAL A 418 1.60 -0.89 -12.90
CA VAL A 418 2.69 -1.85 -12.70
C VAL A 418 3.41 -1.58 -11.38
N LEU A 419 3.74 -2.65 -10.66
CA LEU A 419 4.60 -2.67 -9.48
C LEU A 419 5.93 -3.32 -9.88
N PRO A 420 6.91 -2.53 -10.35
CA PRO A 420 8.15 -3.07 -10.92
C PRO A 420 8.85 -3.97 -9.90
N CYS A 421 9.28 -5.15 -10.34
CA CYS A 421 10.04 -6.04 -9.48
C CYS A 421 11.38 -6.41 -10.12
N CYS A 422 11.38 -7.02 -11.30
CA CYS A 422 12.58 -7.62 -11.84
C CYS A 422 13.11 -6.84 -13.06
N SER A 423 14.39 -6.48 -13.03
CA SER A 423 15.02 -5.74 -14.12
C SER A 423 15.45 -6.69 -15.25
N HIS A 424 14.62 -6.81 -16.28
CA HIS A 424 14.89 -7.56 -17.49
C HIS A 424 14.75 -6.68 -18.73
N ASP A 425 15.49 -7.02 -19.78
CA ASP A 425 15.27 -6.49 -21.12
C ASP A 425 14.12 -7.21 -21.85
N PHE A 426 13.79 -6.75 -23.05
CA PHE A 426 12.73 -7.34 -23.89
C PHE A 426 13.08 -8.73 -24.45
N ASN A 427 14.27 -9.27 -24.20
CA ASN A 427 14.60 -10.67 -24.50
C ASN A 427 14.50 -11.57 -23.25
N GLY A 428 14.10 -11.03 -22.09
CA GLY A 428 14.02 -11.75 -20.82
C GLY A 428 15.38 -11.93 -20.14
N LYS A 429 16.42 -11.18 -20.55
CA LYS A 429 17.73 -11.23 -19.89
C LYS A 429 17.79 -10.19 -18.77
N LYS A 430 18.37 -10.57 -17.62
CA LYS A 430 18.60 -9.63 -16.52
C LYS A 430 19.45 -8.46 -17.00
N LYS A 431 18.95 -7.24 -16.79
CA LYS A 431 19.60 -6.00 -17.21
C LYS A 431 19.60 -5.00 -16.08
N ARG A 432 20.70 -4.29 -15.87
CA ARG A 432 20.74 -3.11 -15.01
C ARG A 432 20.46 -1.88 -15.85
N PHE A 433 19.53 -1.06 -15.40
CA PHE A 433 19.20 0.21 -16.04
C PHE A 433 19.98 1.33 -15.36
N TYR A 434 20.45 2.28 -16.16
CA TYR A 434 21.19 3.46 -15.72
C TYR A 434 20.49 4.72 -16.22
N THR A 435 20.67 5.84 -15.53
CA THR A 435 20.14 7.12 -15.98
C THR A 435 21.08 7.77 -17.00
N LYS A 436 20.58 8.69 -17.84
CA LYS A 436 21.41 9.43 -18.80
C LYS A 436 22.54 10.24 -18.15
N SER A 437 22.39 10.64 -16.88
CA SER A 437 23.47 11.24 -16.07
C SER A 437 24.55 10.24 -15.69
N ASP A 438 24.17 8.98 -15.44
CA ASP A 438 25.11 7.89 -15.15
C ASP A 438 25.84 7.42 -16.41
N GLU A 439 25.19 7.44 -17.58
CA GLU A 439 25.84 7.05 -18.84
C GLU A 439 26.96 8.02 -19.24
N LYS A 440 26.85 9.32 -18.90
CA LYS A 440 27.93 10.30 -19.10
C LYS A 440 29.04 10.20 -18.06
N SER A 441 28.73 9.78 -16.83
CA SER A 441 29.74 9.60 -15.76
C SER A 441 30.46 8.25 -15.84
N VAL A 442 29.83 7.20 -16.37
CA VAL A 442 30.49 5.91 -16.64
C VAL A 442 31.56 6.03 -17.73
N ALA A 443 31.40 6.97 -18.67
CA ALA A 443 32.42 7.26 -19.68
C ALA A 443 33.60 8.11 -19.15
N VAL A 444 33.49 8.72 -17.97
CA VAL A 444 34.50 9.63 -17.41
C VAL A 444 34.68 9.39 -15.91
N LYS A 445 35.74 8.64 -15.57
CA LYS A 445 36.36 8.42 -14.24
C LYS A 445 35.94 7.18 -13.44
N SER A 446 36.88 6.22 -13.46
CA SER A 446 37.44 5.62 -12.26
C SER A 446 37.80 6.70 -11.21
N SER A 447 37.55 6.39 -9.94
CA SER A 447 37.88 7.13 -8.71
C SER A 447 37.11 8.42 -8.40
N SER A 448 35.92 8.28 -7.79
CA SER A 448 35.52 9.09 -6.62
C SER A 448 34.38 8.42 -5.85
N ASN A 449 34.60 8.20 -4.55
CA ASN A 449 33.59 7.72 -3.60
C ASN A 449 32.72 8.91 -3.16
N SER A 450 31.67 9.20 -3.90
CA SER A 450 30.53 9.99 -3.42
C SER A 450 29.25 9.26 -3.79
N GLY A 451 28.65 8.62 -2.78
CA GLY A 451 27.51 7.71 -2.89
C GLY A 451 26.18 8.41 -3.18
N ASP A 452 26.07 9.04 -4.35
CA ASP A 452 24.88 9.80 -4.78
C ASP A 452 24.16 9.15 -5.98
N GLY A 453 24.44 7.86 -6.25
CA GLY A 453 23.79 7.10 -7.32
C GLY A 453 22.38 6.64 -6.94
N LYS A 454 21.41 6.79 -7.86
CA LYS A 454 20.06 6.22 -7.71
C LYS A 454 20.15 4.69 -7.51
N SER A 455 19.29 4.16 -6.63
CA SER A 455 19.26 2.71 -6.36
C SER A 455 18.85 1.93 -7.61
N THR A 456 19.26 0.66 -7.73
CA THR A 456 18.87 -0.22 -8.86
C THR A 456 17.36 -0.28 -9.05
N TYR A 457 16.60 -0.23 -7.96
CA TYR A 457 15.14 -0.20 -8.01
C TYR A 457 14.60 1.13 -8.55
N ALA A 458 15.17 2.27 -8.10
CA ALA A 458 14.81 3.58 -8.64
C ALA A 458 15.12 3.67 -10.15
N SER A 459 16.24 3.12 -10.61
CA SER A 459 16.57 3.08 -12.04
C SER A 459 15.61 2.19 -12.86
N LEU A 460 15.09 1.11 -12.27
CA LEU A 460 14.04 0.30 -12.90
C LEU A 460 12.73 1.07 -13.02
N VAL A 461 12.33 1.79 -11.97
CA VAL A 461 11.13 2.66 -11.98
C VAL A 461 11.27 3.73 -13.07
N ASP A 462 12.40 4.43 -13.10
CA ASP A 462 12.70 5.44 -14.14
C ASP A 462 12.66 4.84 -15.55
N GLN A 463 13.14 3.60 -15.71
CA GLN A 463 13.11 2.92 -17.00
C GLN A 463 11.66 2.63 -17.45
N VAL A 464 10.80 2.15 -16.56
CA VAL A 464 9.40 1.86 -16.92
C VAL A 464 8.66 3.15 -17.28
N VAL A 465 8.87 4.24 -16.53
CA VAL A 465 8.33 5.56 -16.87
C VAL A 465 8.83 6.02 -18.24
N ARG A 466 10.15 5.94 -18.50
CA ARG A 466 10.75 6.30 -19.78
C ARG A 466 10.14 5.51 -20.94
N VAL A 467 9.93 4.20 -20.76
CA VAL A 467 9.30 3.36 -21.78
C VAL A 467 7.88 3.86 -22.07
N GLY A 468 7.10 4.16 -21.03
CA GLY A 468 5.76 4.71 -21.19
C GLY A 468 5.73 6.07 -21.91
N GLU A 469 6.58 7.01 -21.49
CA GLU A 469 6.69 8.34 -22.10
C GLU A 469 7.10 8.26 -23.58
N TYR A 470 8.03 7.35 -23.91
CA TYR A 470 8.52 7.19 -25.28
C TYR A 470 7.38 6.82 -26.25
N VAL A 471 6.50 5.90 -25.84
CA VAL A 471 5.36 5.47 -26.66
C VAL A 471 4.18 6.42 -26.59
N GLY A 472 4.22 7.46 -25.75
CA GLY A 472 3.26 8.56 -25.76
C GLY A 472 2.24 8.55 -24.63
N TRP A 473 2.43 7.73 -23.57
CA TRP A 473 1.58 7.80 -22.38
C TRP A 473 1.65 9.18 -21.75
N LYS A 474 0.49 9.71 -21.39
CA LYS A 474 0.33 11.02 -20.76
C LYS A 474 0.15 10.86 -19.27
N ASN A 475 0.55 11.88 -18.52
CA ASN A 475 0.31 11.99 -17.08
C ASN A 475 0.68 10.70 -16.32
N ILE A 476 1.88 10.14 -16.57
CA ILE A 476 2.32 8.94 -15.85
C ILE A 476 2.50 9.29 -14.37
N GLU A 477 1.67 8.70 -13.53
CA GLU A 477 1.67 8.94 -12.10
C GLU A 477 2.50 7.88 -11.37
N THR A 478 3.16 8.28 -10.28
CA THR A 478 3.87 7.35 -9.40
C THR A 478 3.44 7.53 -7.96
N GLN A 479 3.16 6.41 -7.28
CA GLN A 479 2.81 6.41 -5.87
C GLN A 479 3.49 5.26 -5.14
N MET A 480 4.11 5.57 -4.00
CA MET A 480 4.53 4.56 -3.04
C MET A 480 3.30 4.02 -2.29
N ILE A 481 2.84 2.83 -2.65
CA ILE A 481 1.67 2.20 -2.03
C ILE A 481 2.01 1.56 -0.68
N ARG A 482 1.00 1.39 0.18
CA ARG A 482 1.15 1.01 1.59
C ARG A 482 1.19 -0.51 1.78
N ILE A 483 2.16 -1.16 1.15
CA ILE A 483 2.41 -2.60 1.26
C ILE A 483 3.73 -2.91 1.98
N PRO A 484 3.88 -4.07 2.63
CA PRO A 484 5.12 -4.49 3.31
C PRO A 484 6.19 -5.02 2.33
N SER A 485 6.41 -4.30 1.22
CA SER A 485 7.38 -4.65 0.17
C SER A 485 8.37 -3.49 -0.04
N THR A 486 9.62 -3.84 -0.33
CA THR A 486 10.63 -2.85 -0.74
C THR A 486 10.43 -2.37 -2.18
N ARG A 487 9.55 -3.04 -2.94
CA ARG A 487 9.23 -2.76 -4.34
C ARG A 487 7.82 -2.16 -4.46
N ASN A 488 7.53 -1.13 -3.70
CA ASN A 488 6.18 -0.62 -3.49
C ASN A 488 5.82 0.64 -4.29
N ILE A 489 6.56 0.97 -5.35
CA ILE A 489 6.24 2.11 -6.22
C ILE A 489 5.34 1.61 -7.36
N ALA A 490 4.07 2.02 -7.33
CA ALA A 490 3.13 1.83 -8.43
C ALA A 490 3.37 2.91 -9.50
N ILE A 491 3.43 2.49 -10.76
CA ILE A 491 3.48 3.37 -11.94
C ILE A 491 2.16 3.17 -12.69
N ILE A 492 1.45 4.26 -12.94
CA ILE A 492 0.07 4.24 -13.43
C ILE A 492 -0.06 5.19 -14.62
N SER A 493 -0.75 4.75 -15.67
CA SER A 493 -1.25 5.66 -16.70
C SER A 493 -2.52 5.12 -17.33
N THR A 494 -3.46 6.03 -17.60
CA THR A 494 -4.77 5.73 -18.20
C THR A 494 -5.06 6.58 -19.43
N GLU A 495 -4.12 7.45 -19.82
CA GLU A 495 -4.33 8.48 -20.84
C GLU A 495 -3.32 8.32 -21.98
N HIS A 496 -3.86 8.03 -23.16
CA HIS A 496 -3.10 7.96 -24.41
C HIS A 496 -4.00 8.41 -25.56
N ASP A 497 -3.43 9.05 -26.59
CA ASP A 497 -4.22 9.53 -27.73
C ASP A 497 -4.93 8.39 -28.47
N SER A 498 -4.29 7.22 -28.56
CA SER A 498 -4.89 6.02 -29.16
C SER A 498 -6.10 5.48 -28.39
N LEU A 499 -6.25 5.83 -27.10
CA LEU A 499 -7.39 5.41 -26.29
C LEU A 499 -8.56 6.40 -26.36
N THR A 500 -8.31 7.66 -26.72
CA THR A 500 -9.31 8.74 -26.67
C THR A 500 -9.72 9.28 -28.04
N SER A 501 -8.86 9.13 -29.05
CA SER A 501 -8.97 9.86 -30.33
C SER A 501 -9.06 8.95 -31.56
N ASN A 502 -9.39 7.66 -31.39
CA ASN A 502 -9.37 6.63 -32.45
C ASN A 502 -8.06 6.58 -33.27
N LYS A 503 -6.94 7.06 -32.71
CA LYS A 503 -5.63 6.93 -33.34
C LYS A 503 -5.13 5.50 -33.14
N GLU A 504 -4.44 4.95 -34.12
CA GLU A 504 -3.81 3.63 -33.97
C GLU A 504 -2.75 3.64 -32.86
N TRP A 505 -2.52 2.48 -32.25
CA TRP A 505 -1.43 2.30 -31.29
C TRP A 505 -0.07 2.43 -32.01
N PRO A 506 0.91 3.20 -31.49
CA PRO A 506 2.14 3.53 -32.21
C PRO A 506 3.15 2.37 -32.20
N LEU A 507 2.85 1.31 -32.95
CA LEU A 507 3.66 0.09 -33.04
C LEU A 507 5.11 0.36 -33.46
N ASP A 508 5.34 1.33 -34.36
CA ASP A 508 6.68 1.72 -34.79
C ASP A 508 7.53 2.23 -33.61
N LYS A 509 6.96 3.09 -32.75
CA LYS A 509 7.66 3.57 -31.54
C LYS A 509 7.90 2.45 -30.54
N CYS A 510 6.95 1.54 -30.38
CA CYS A 510 7.15 0.34 -29.55
C CYS A 510 8.32 -0.49 -30.08
N GLN A 511 8.41 -0.69 -31.39
CA GLN A 511 9.50 -1.45 -32.01
C GLN A 511 10.85 -0.72 -31.87
N GLU A 512 10.89 0.59 -32.10
CA GLU A 512 12.10 1.40 -31.92
C GLU A 512 12.69 1.28 -30.50
N ILE A 513 11.87 1.41 -29.46
CA ILE A 513 12.37 1.29 -28.09
C ILE A 513 12.75 -0.15 -27.74
N ILE A 514 12.07 -1.15 -28.30
CA ILE A 514 12.47 -2.55 -28.14
C ILE A 514 13.87 -2.77 -28.75
N ASP A 515 14.10 -2.25 -29.95
CA ASP A 515 15.36 -2.40 -30.69
C ASP A 515 16.53 -1.66 -30.02
N GLN A 516 16.29 -0.49 -29.44
CA GLN A 516 17.27 0.22 -28.61
C GLN A 516 17.80 -0.62 -27.43
N TYR A 517 17.02 -1.62 -26.99
CA TYR A 517 17.38 -2.50 -25.87
C TYR A 517 17.75 -3.92 -26.31
N GLY A 518 18.03 -4.14 -27.60
CA GLY A 518 18.52 -5.41 -28.15
C GLY A 518 17.43 -6.29 -28.77
N GLY A 519 16.25 -5.74 -29.03
CA GLY A 519 15.14 -6.43 -29.66
C GLY A 519 14.39 -7.38 -28.72
N CYS A 520 13.43 -8.12 -29.27
CA CYS A 520 12.62 -9.12 -28.56
C CYS A 520 12.64 -10.51 -29.23
N SER A 521 13.47 -10.72 -30.26
CA SER A 521 13.45 -11.95 -31.06
C SER A 521 13.74 -13.23 -30.24
N LEU A 522 14.48 -13.13 -29.14
CA LEU A 522 14.74 -14.27 -28.25
C LEU A 522 13.59 -14.52 -27.27
N TRP A 523 12.70 -13.55 -27.04
CA TRP A 523 11.55 -13.71 -26.14
C TRP A 523 10.68 -14.89 -26.57
N VAL A 524 10.27 -14.90 -27.83
CA VAL A 524 9.43 -15.98 -28.41
C VAL A 524 10.11 -17.34 -28.26
N VAL A 525 11.40 -17.41 -28.57
CA VAL A 525 12.22 -18.63 -28.45
C VAL A 525 12.31 -19.11 -27.00
N HIS A 526 12.50 -18.21 -26.04
CA HIS A 526 12.54 -18.54 -24.62
C HIS A 526 11.19 -19.05 -24.11
N THR A 527 10.10 -18.41 -24.52
CA THR A 527 8.73 -18.82 -24.21
C THR A 527 8.43 -20.23 -24.74
N LEU A 528 8.73 -20.50 -26.00
CA LEU A 528 8.52 -21.83 -26.60
C LEU A 528 9.36 -22.92 -25.90
N ARG A 529 10.61 -22.61 -25.51
CA ARG A 529 11.43 -23.53 -24.71
C ARG A 529 10.82 -23.82 -23.35
N LEU A 530 10.20 -22.83 -22.73
CA LEU A 530 9.52 -23.00 -21.45
C LEU A 530 8.31 -23.93 -21.58
N ILE A 531 7.48 -23.75 -22.63
CA ILE A 531 6.35 -24.65 -22.95
C ILE A 531 6.83 -26.09 -23.07
N LEU A 532 7.87 -26.34 -23.88
CA LEU A 532 8.44 -27.68 -24.05
C LEU A 532 8.88 -28.26 -22.71
N SER A 533 9.61 -27.50 -21.89
CA SER A 533 10.07 -27.96 -20.57
C SER A 533 8.93 -28.30 -19.60
N GLN A 534 7.80 -27.58 -19.68
CA GLN A 534 6.62 -27.85 -18.88
C GLN A 534 5.94 -29.14 -19.33
N PHE A 535 5.85 -29.36 -20.65
CA PHE A 535 5.31 -30.60 -21.23
C PHE A 535 6.11 -31.84 -20.81
N GLU A 536 7.45 -31.76 -20.79
CA GLU A 536 8.31 -32.88 -20.33
C GLU A 536 8.05 -33.26 -18.87
N LYS A 537 7.88 -32.27 -17.98
CA LYS A 537 7.63 -32.52 -16.56
C LYS A 537 6.31 -33.25 -16.33
N THR A 538 5.27 -32.88 -17.07
CA THR A 538 3.95 -33.52 -16.98
C THR A 538 3.97 -34.96 -17.50
N ASN A 539 4.75 -35.24 -18.54
CA ASN A 539 4.80 -36.57 -19.19
C ASN A 539 5.86 -37.53 -18.65
N LYS A 540 6.72 -37.11 -17.70
CA LYS A 540 7.70 -38.00 -17.04
C LYS A 540 7.09 -38.96 -15.99
N VAL A 541 5.77 -39.10 -15.91
CA VAL A 541 5.11 -40.09 -15.05
C VAL A 541 4.86 -41.40 -15.82
N LYS A 542 5.57 -42.45 -15.38
CA LYS A 542 5.56 -43.89 -15.74
C LYS A 542 6.80 -44.37 -16.51
N LYS A 543 7.93 -44.51 -15.79
CA LYS A 543 8.77 -45.69 -16.07
C LYS A 543 7.98 -46.92 -15.58
N PRO A 544 7.79 -47.96 -16.40
CA PRO A 544 7.25 -49.21 -15.89
C PRO A 544 8.19 -49.72 -14.80
N VAL A 545 7.66 -49.95 -13.61
CA VAL A 545 8.32 -50.79 -12.62
C VAL A 545 8.37 -52.17 -13.24
N TYR A 546 9.53 -52.58 -13.75
CA TYR A 546 9.74 -53.98 -14.11
C TYR A 546 9.64 -54.79 -12.82
N PRO A 547 8.83 -55.87 -12.78
CA PRO A 547 8.76 -56.72 -11.59
C PRO A 547 10.14 -57.31 -11.33
N ASP A 548 10.55 -57.26 -10.06
CA ASP A 548 11.83 -57.76 -9.57
C ASP A 548 12.14 -59.14 -10.17
N GLN A 549 13.28 -59.24 -10.86
CA GLN A 549 13.84 -60.55 -11.20
C GLN A 549 14.25 -61.25 -9.89
N PRO A 550 13.93 -62.53 -9.71
CA PRO A 550 14.33 -63.26 -8.51
C PRO A 550 15.86 -63.42 -8.52
N LEU A 551 16.48 -63.03 -7.41
CA LEU A 551 17.89 -63.27 -7.10
C LEU A 551 18.24 -64.75 -7.30
N LYS A 552 19.27 -65.01 -8.10
CA LYS A 552 20.02 -66.28 -8.11
C LYS A 552 21.36 -66.08 -7.43
#